data_AF-A0A318N9T3-F1
#
_entry.id   AF-A0A318N9T3-F1
#
_cell.length_a   1.000
_cell.length_b   1.000
_cell.length_c   1.000
_cell.angle_alpha   90.00
_cell.angle_beta   90.00
_cell.angle_gamma   90.00
#
_symmetry.space_group_name_H-M   'P 1'
#
loop_
_entity.id
_entity.type
_entity.pdbx_description
1 polymer ?
#
loop_
_entity_poly.entity_id
_entity_poly.type
_entity_poly.pdbx_seq_one_letter_code
_entity_poly.pdbx_strand_id
1 'polypeptide(L)' 'NDSVTMTATVRDAKGNLLNDVMVTFNVNSAEAKLSQTEVNSHDGIATATLTSLKNGDYRVTASVSSGS' A
#
# COMPACT_ATOMS: atom_id res chain seq x y z
N ASN A 1 2.63 -15.20 -13.84
CA ASN A 1 2.42 -13.91 -13.16
C ASN A 1 1.66 -14.18 -11.90
N ASP A 2 2.30 -13.94 -10.76
CA ASP A 2 1.66 -13.98 -9.45
C ASP A 2 1.17 -12.57 -9.12
N SER A 3 0.02 -12.47 -8.46
CA SER A 3 -0.58 -11.18 -8.10
C SER A 3 -1.10 -11.25 -6.67
N VAL A 4 -0.62 -10.34 -5.84
CA VAL A 4 -1.01 -10.20 -4.45
C VAL A 4 -1.69 -8.86 -4.24
N THR A 5 -2.88 -8.88 -3.65
CA THR A 5 -3.57 -7.66 -3.23
C THR A 5 -3.22 -7.36 -1.77
N MET A 6 -2.77 -6.14 -1.55
CA MET A 6 -2.41 -5.61 -0.24
C MET A 6 -3.41 -4.55 0.18
N THR A 7 -3.71 -4.53 1.48
CA THR A 7 -4.65 -3.60 2.08
C THR A 7 -3.98 -2.94 3.28
N ALA A 8 -3.84 -1.62 3.23
CA ALA A 8 -3.38 -0.81 4.35
C ALA A 8 -4.60 -0.16 5.03
N THR A 9 -4.71 -0.30 6.34
CA THR A 9 -5.76 0.35 7.12
C THR A 9 -5.20 1.55 7.85
N VAL A 10 -5.72 2.73 7.55
CA VAL A 10 -5.33 4.01 8.17
C VAL A 10 -6.29 4.32 9.31
N ARG A 11 -5.73 4.48 10.51
CA ARG A 11 -6.47 4.82 11.73
C ARG A 11 -5.79 5.97 12.46
N ASP A 12 -6.58 6.82 13.11
CA ASP A 12 -6.07 7.81 14.06
C ASP A 12 -5.65 7.16 15.39
N ALA A 13 -5.04 7.94 16.28
CA ALA A 13 -4.63 7.48 17.61
C ALA A 13 -5.80 7.04 18.52
N LYS A 14 -7.04 7.43 18.19
CA LYS A 14 -8.28 7.04 18.87
C LYS A 14 -8.93 5.79 18.25
N GLY A 15 -8.38 5.26 17.15
CA GLY A 15 -8.88 4.10 16.42
C GLY A 15 -9.89 4.39 15.32
N ASN A 16 -10.19 5.67 15.03
CA ASN A 16 -11.12 6.05 13.95
C ASN A 16 -10.45 5.88 12.58
N LEU A 17 -11.22 5.41 11.61
CA LEU A 17 -10.76 5.28 10.23
C LEU A 17 -10.61 6.67 9.61
N LEU A 18 -9.46 6.93 9.00
CA LEU A 18 -9.19 8.21 8.34
C LEU A 18 -9.31 8.05 6.83
N ASN A 19 -10.21 8.82 6.23
CA ASN A 19 -10.32 8.97 4.79
C ASN A 19 -9.40 10.09 4.28
N ASP A 20 -9.08 10.03 3.00
CA ASP A 20 -8.27 11.01 2.27
C ASP A 20 -6.83 11.15 2.80
N VAL A 21 -6.30 10.08 3.42
CA VAL A 21 -4.90 10.01 3.83
C VAL A 21 -4.11 9.32 2.73
N MET A 22 -3.11 10.02 2.22
CA MET A 22 -2.22 9.49 1.20
C MET A 22 -1.31 8.40 1.78
N VAL A 23 -1.48 7.18 1.24
CA VAL A 23 -0.64 6.01 1.53
C VAL A 23 0.29 5.77 0.36
N THR A 24 1.59 5.77 0.63
CA THR A 24 2.63 5.47 -0.35
C THR A 24 3.11 4.02 -0.18
N PHE A 25 3.00 3.23 -1.24
CA PHE A 25 3.51 1.87 -1.32
C PHE A 25 4.81 1.83 -2.13
N ASN A 26 5.82 1.16 -1.59
CA ASN A 26 7.10 0.94 -2.25
C ASN A 26 7.48 -0.54 -2.19
N VAL A 27 7.89 -1.11 -3.32
CA VAL A 27 8.47 -2.46 -3.37
C VAL A 27 9.96 -2.36 -3.66
N ASN A 28 10.78 -3.07 -2.89
CA ASN A 28 12.22 -3.14 -3.14
C ASN A 28 12.53 -4.33 -4.06
N SER A 29 12.10 -4.25 -5.32
CA SER A 29 12.35 -5.29 -6.32
C SER A 29 12.19 -4.73 -7.73
N ALA A 30 13.08 -5.13 -8.65
CA ALA A 30 12.98 -4.81 -10.07
C ALA A 30 12.05 -5.77 -10.83
N GLU A 31 11.72 -6.93 -10.24
CA GLU A 31 10.92 -7.99 -10.88
C GLU A 31 9.44 -7.96 -10.45
N ALA A 32 9.09 -7.07 -9.51
CA ALA A 32 7.75 -6.88 -9.03
C ALA A 32 7.29 -5.43 -9.30
N LYS A 33 6.02 -5.28 -9.67
CA LYS A 33 5.42 -3.99 -10.03
C LYS A 33 4.16 -3.77 -9.21
N LEU A 34 4.04 -2.58 -8.63
CA LEU A 34 2.81 -2.13 -7.99
C LEU A 34 1.86 -1.54 -9.04
N SER A 35 0.57 -1.84 -8.93
CA SER A 35 -0.47 -1.20 -9.76
C SER A 35 -0.60 0.28 -9.46
N GLN A 36 -0.30 0.68 -8.23
CA GLN A 36 -0.29 2.06 -7.75
C GLN A 36 0.68 2.22 -6.59
N THR A 37 1.45 3.29 -6.60
CA THR A 37 2.44 3.64 -5.56
C THR A 37 1.87 4.62 -4.55
N GLU A 38 0.82 5.36 -4.89
CA GLU A 38 0.20 6.37 -4.04
C GLU A 38 -1.32 6.19 -4.10
N VAL A 39 -1.95 6.01 -2.94
CA VAL A 39 -3.37 5.69 -2.83
C VAL A 39 -3.94 6.44 -1.65
N ASN A 40 -4.96 7.25 -1.89
CA ASN A 40 -5.71 7.86 -0.79
C ASN A 40 -6.60 6.81 -0.14
N SER A 41 -6.58 6.77 1.19
CA SER A 41 -7.47 5.90 1.95
C SER A 41 -8.93 6.31 1.74
N HIS A 42 -9.79 5.33 1.46
CA HIS A 42 -11.24 5.50 1.47
C HIS A 42 -11.81 4.62 2.58
N ASP A 43 -12.62 5.17 3.47
CA ASP A 43 -13.04 4.49 4.71
C ASP A 43 -11.87 3.95 5.54
N GLY A 44 -10.74 4.67 5.56
CA GLY A 44 -9.53 4.20 6.22
C GLY A 44 -8.88 3.00 5.55
N ILE A 45 -9.21 2.69 4.30
CA ILE A 45 -8.63 1.57 3.55
C ILE A 45 -7.94 2.09 2.29
N ALA A 46 -6.66 1.79 2.14
CA ALA A 46 -5.91 1.95 0.90
C ALA A 46 -5.53 0.56 0.36
N THR A 47 -5.81 0.30 -0.91
CA THR A 47 -5.52 -0.99 -1.55
C THR A 47 -4.43 -0.83 -2.58
N ALA A 48 -3.57 -1.82 -2.77
CA ALA A 48 -2.58 -1.85 -3.85
C ALA A 48 -2.36 -3.30 -4.29
N THR A 49 -2.12 -3.52 -5.57
CA THR A 49 -1.82 -4.86 -6.09
C THR A 49 -0.36 -4.92 -6.50
N LEU A 50 0.36 -5.92 -6.02
CA LEU A 50 1.71 -6.25 -6.45
C LEU A 50 1.63 -7.40 -7.45
N THR A 51 2.13 -7.18 -8.66
CA THR A 51 2.30 -8.24 -9.67
C THR A 51 3.77 -8.59 -9.80
N SER A 52 4.09 -9.89 -9.75
CA SER A 52 5.45 -10.39 -9.98
C SER A 52 5.51 -11.37 -11.17
N LEU A 53 6.61 -11.32 -11.91
CA LEU A 53 6.92 -12.26 -12.98
C LEU A 53 7.65 -13.52 -12.48
N LYS A 54 8.24 -13.48 -11.28
CA LYS A 54 8.95 -14.60 -10.66
C LYS A 54 8.46 -14.88 -9.25
N ASN A 55 8.64 -16.11 -8.81
CA ASN A 55 8.47 -16.48 -7.41
C ASN A 55 9.68 -15.99 -6.60
N GLY A 56 9.42 -15.37 -5.46
CA GLY A 56 10.44 -14.85 -4.56
C GLY A 56 9.84 -14.03 -3.43
N ASP A 57 10.67 -13.67 -2.46
CA ASP A 57 10.27 -12.79 -1.36
C ASP A 57 10.35 -11.33 -1.79
N TYR A 58 9.23 -10.62 -1.72
CA TYR A 58 9.15 -9.19 -2.05
C TYR A 58 8.83 -8.39 -0.81
N ARG A 59 9.73 -7.47 -0.43
CA ARG A 59 9.48 -6.55 0.67
C ARG A 59 8.75 -5.31 0.15
N VAL A 60 7.50 -5.17 0.58
CA VAL A 60 6.68 -3.98 0.33
C VAL A 60 6.58 -3.15 1.61
N THR A 61 6.80 -1.85 1.49
CA THR A 61 6.69 -0.86 2.58
C THR A 61 5.51 0.04 2.27
N ALA A 62 4.64 0.26 3.26
CA ALA A 62 3.54 1.22 3.18
C ALA A 62 3.79 2.34 4.19
N SER A 63 3.74 3.58 3.74
CA SER A 63 3.97 4.77 4.56
C SER A 63 2.79 5.72 4.40
N VAL A 64 2.32 6.29 5.50
CA VAL A 64 1.30 7.35 5.45
C VAL A 64 2.01 8.71 5.46
N SER A 65 1.67 9.57 4.51
CA SER A 65 2.07 10.98 4.60
C SER A 65 1.05 11.68 5.48
N SER A 66 1.21 11.58 6.80
CA SER A 66 0.49 12.49 7.70
C SER A 66 1.14 13.86 7.52
N GLY A 67 0.49 14.71 6.71
CA GLY A 67 0.82 16.13 6.65
C GLY A 67 0.93 16.67 8.08
N SER A 68 2.07 17.31 8.35
CA SER A 68 2.43 17.88 9.64
C SER A 68 1.47 18.98 10.07
#